data_AF-A0A1A5DAG1-F1
#
_entry.id   AF-A0A1A5DAG1-F1
#
_cell.length_a   1.000
_cell.length_b   1.000
_cell.length_c   1.000
_cell.angle_alpha   90.00
_cell.angle_beta   90.00
_cell.angle_gamma   90.00
#
_symmetry.space_group_name_H-M   'P 1'
#
loop_
_entity.id
_entity.type
_entity.pdbx_description
1 polymer ?
#
loop_
_entity_poly.entity_id
_entity_poly.type
_entity_poly.pdbx_seq_one_letter_code
_entity_poly.pdbx_strand_id
1 'polypeptide(L)'
;MSPTSGQDGRIDLDRQRQHAKALLRDLRAGQAQALQRLHAQAPHGLGHPPRLADCQWLLARELGFASWPKLKAHVEAITFAARHPDFASGDEAACLHLRCGNDIAHSLELAGFRGEFRMFADPLSMGPVPVLPEESFRQLRAAFVSQAFDIPAADALRRTRDEYALLDQLPERQRVVLWCEADAYDQLFLVRVLAGLPRLPERLELIETDRVPGVQRFIGIGQLAPDLLAWLWPQRRPLGEEALLLAREAWDAYRQPSPQAWATLASKPTPALPLLGNALRRQLQELPDARDGLSLTERLSLGIVAERGELPLGRVFAELMTHREPLPYLGDLMFHVLMRPLIDSPTPLLVEAEQHLPWTQRPVRLTALGRQVLAGERHGLDQLAAERWVGGVRLRPGQPHWTLDDDLQPRWRD
;
A
#
# COMPACT_ATOMS: atom_id res chain seq x y z
N MET A 1 -2.68 -14.14 -21.51
CA MET A 1 -2.97 -12.71 -21.73
C MET A 1 -1.63 -12.00 -21.88
N SER A 2 -1.36 -11.34 -23.01
CA SER A 2 -0.15 -10.53 -23.15
C SER A 2 -0.15 -9.46 -22.05
N PRO A 3 0.96 -9.25 -21.32
CA PRO A 3 1.00 -8.23 -20.27
C PRO A 3 0.64 -6.89 -20.89
N THR A 4 -0.48 -6.34 -20.44
CA THR A 4 -0.92 -4.98 -20.72
C THR A 4 0.25 -4.05 -20.38
N SER A 5 0.66 -3.24 -21.35
CA SER A 5 1.78 -2.32 -21.19
C SER A 5 1.57 -1.43 -19.96
N GLY A 6 2.52 -1.46 -19.02
CA GLY A 6 2.56 -0.53 -17.88
C GLY A 6 2.03 -1.05 -16.54
N GLN A 7 1.93 -2.38 -16.36
CA GLN A 7 1.64 -2.98 -15.05
C GLN A 7 2.91 -3.30 -14.25
N ASP A 8 3.93 -3.88 -14.88
CA ASP A 8 5.17 -4.34 -14.22
C ASP A 8 6.35 -3.37 -14.36
N GLY A 9 6.10 -2.19 -14.94
CA GLY A 9 7.08 -1.13 -15.15
C GLY A 9 8.06 -1.35 -16.32
N ARG A 10 8.00 -2.48 -17.03
CA ARG A 10 8.80 -2.66 -18.26
C ARG A 10 8.21 -1.87 -19.42
N ILE A 11 9.09 -1.15 -20.11
CA ILE A 11 8.73 -0.37 -21.30
C ILE A 11 9.52 -0.89 -22.51
N ASP A 12 8.80 -1.47 -23.47
CA ASP A 12 9.35 -1.84 -24.77
C ASP A 12 9.48 -0.61 -25.67
N LEU A 13 10.71 -0.10 -25.81
CA LEU A 13 10.99 1.11 -26.58
C LEU A 13 10.66 0.98 -28.08
N ASP A 14 10.82 -0.21 -28.67
CA ASP A 14 10.52 -0.42 -30.08
C ASP A 14 9.03 -0.44 -30.34
N ARG A 15 8.26 -1.08 -29.47
CA ARG A 15 6.80 -0.98 -29.47
C ARG A 15 6.35 0.47 -29.28
N GLN A 16 6.97 1.24 -28.38
CA GLN A 16 6.62 2.66 -28.23
C GLN A 16 6.96 3.50 -29.46
N ARG A 17 8.04 3.20 -30.20
CA ARG A 17 8.34 3.85 -31.49
C ARG A 17 7.28 3.53 -32.54
N GLN A 18 6.78 2.30 -32.58
CA GLN A 18 5.67 1.92 -33.46
C GLN A 18 4.37 2.64 -33.08
N HIS A 19 4.04 2.71 -31.78
CA HIS A 19 2.91 3.48 -31.27
C HIS A 19 3.00 4.96 -31.64
N ALA A 20 4.19 5.58 -31.56
CA ALA A 20 4.37 6.99 -31.95
C ALA A 20 4.05 7.23 -33.42
N LYS A 21 4.45 6.30 -34.31
CA LYS A 21 4.14 6.37 -35.75
C LYS A 21 2.64 6.19 -36.01
N ALA A 22 1.99 5.25 -35.30
CA ALA A 22 0.55 5.05 -35.40
C ALA A 22 -0.22 6.30 -34.93
N LEU A 23 0.14 6.86 -33.77
CA LEU A 23 -0.45 8.08 -33.22
C LEU A 23 -0.29 9.28 -34.17
N LEU A 24 0.86 9.41 -34.83
CA LEU A 24 1.08 10.46 -35.83
C LEU A 24 0.11 10.35 -37.01
N ARG A 25 -0.10 9.13 -37.51
CA ARG A 25 -1.06 8.86 -38.58
C ARG A 25 -2.48 9.20 -38.13
N ASP A 26 -2.85 8.81 -36.92
CA ASP A 26 -4.20 9.03 -36.38
C ASP A 26 -4.48 10.52 -36.13
N LEU A 27 -3.49 11.26 -35.61
CA LEU A 27 -3.58 12.72 -35.45
C LEU A 27 -3.73 13.44 -36.80
N ARG A 28 -2.98 13.01 -37.82
CA ARG A 28 -3.09 13.57 -39.18
C ARG A 28 -4.42 13.24 -39.84
N ALA A 29 -5.00 12.09 -39.52
CA ALA A 29 -6.33 11.69 -39.96
C ALA A 29 -7.48 12.34 -39.16
N GLY A 30 -7.18 13.18 -38.16
CA GLY A 30 -8.19 13.84 -37.34
C GLY A 30 -8.99 12.89 -36.44
N GLN A 31 -8.41 11.74 -36.06
CA GLN A 31 -9.09 10.76 -35.21
C GLN A 31 -9.40 11.36 -33.83
N ALA A 32 -10.67 11.28 -33.41
CA ALA A 32 -11.15 11.95 -32.19
C ALA A 32 -10.37 11.56 -30.93
N GLN A 33 -10.07 10.26 -30.77
CA GLN A 33 -9.31 9.76 -29.62
C GLN A 33 -7.86 10.29 -29.59
N ALA A 34 -7.21 10.40 -30.75
CA ALA A 34 -5.86 10.92 -30.85
C ALA A 34 -5.82 12.42 -30.52
N LEU A 35 -6.80 13.18 -31.02
CA LEU A 35 -6.96 14.61 -30.72
C LEU A 35 -7.24 14.84 -29.22
N GLN A 36 -8.07 14.00 -28.59
CA GLN A 36 -8.34 14.07 -27.15
C GLN A 36 -7.05 13.86 -26.32
N ARG A 37 -6.23 12.87 -26.69
CA ARG A 37 -4.93 12.63 -26.04
C ARG A 37 -3.98 13.82 -26.17
N LEU A 38 -3.91 14.42 -27.36
CA LEU A 38 -3.12 15.63 -27.58
C LEU A 38 -3.65 16.79 -26.73
N HIS A 39 -4.96 17.04 -26.73
CA HIS A 39 -5.56 18.14 -25.98
C HIS A 39 -5.36 17.99 -24.46
N ALA A 40 -5.38 16.77 -23.93
CA ALA A 40 -5.12 16.51 -22.53
C ALA A 40 -3.71 16.94 -22.06
N GLN A 41 -2.71 16.95 -22.95
CA GLN A 41 -1.33 17.33 -22.63
C GLN A 41 -0.93 18.71 -23.18
N ALA A 42 -1.59 19.16 -24.25
CA ALA A 42 -1.37 20.45 -24.90
C ALA A 42 -2.74 21.08 -25.24
N PRO A 43 -3.43 21.70 -24.27
CA PRO A 43 -4.79 22.23 -24.44
C PRO A 43 -4.90 23.28 -25.55
N HIS A 44 -3.83 24.05 -25.77
CA HIS A 44 -3.75 25.09 -26.80
C HIS A 44 -3.32 24.57 -28.17
N GLY A 45 -3.16 23.25 -28.32
CA GLY A 45 -2.64 22.62 -29.54
C GLY A 45 -1.13 22.84 -29.73
N LEU A 46 -0.60 22.29 -30.83
CA LEU A 46 0.85 22.31 -31.11
C LEU A 46 1.31 23.60 -31.83
N GLY A 47 0.40 24.41 -32.37
CA GLY A 47 0.74 25.58 -33.20
C GLY A 47 1.37 25.24 -34.57
N HIS A 48 1.52 23.95 -34.88
CA HIS A 48 2.02 23.44 -36.16
C HIS A 48 1.43 22.04 -36.45
N PRO A 49 1.55 21.53 -37.70
CA PRO A 49 1.13 20.18 -38.01
C PRO A 49 1.86 19.14 -37.14
N PRO A 50 1.18 18.06 -36.69
CA PRO A 50 1.80 17.01 -35.86
C PRO A 50 3.02 16.36 -36.53
N ARG A 51 4.07 16.20 -35.75
CA ARG A 51 5.35 15.54 -36.08
C ARG A 51 5.56 14.32 -35.21
N LEU A 52 6.46 13.44 -35.63
CA LEU A 52 6.78 12.24 -34.84
C LEU A 52 7.31 12.58 -33.44
N ALA A 53 8.07 13.68 -33.33
CA ALA A 53 8.58 14.16 -32.04
C ALA A 53 7.45 14.54 -31.07
N ASP A 54 6.34 15.10 -31.56
CA ASP A 54 5.18 15.45 -30.72
C ASP A 54 4.50 14.17 -30.20
N CYS A 55 4.34 13.16 -31.06
CA CYS A 55 3.78 11.87 -30.67
C CYS A 55 4.67 11.12 -29.67
N GLN A 56 5.99 11.18 -29.85
CA GLN A 56 6.96 10.63 -28.90
C GLN A 56 6.90 11.37 -27.56
N TRP A 57 6.79 12.70 -27.59
CA TRP A 57 6.61 13.51 -26.38
C TRP A 57 5.30 13.16 -25.66
N LEU A 58 4.18 13.07 -26.37
CA LEU A 58 2.88 12.67 -25.81
C LEU A 58 2.95 11.30 -25.12
N LEU A 59 3.48 10.28 -25.81
CA LEU A 59 3.63 8.94 -25.22
C LEU A 59 4.57 8.95 -24.01
N ALA A 60 5.65 9.73 -24.05
CA ALA A 60 6.54 9.87 -22.91
C ALA A 60 5.81 10.49 -21.70
N ARG A 61 4.99 11.53 -21.92
CA ARG A 61 4.18 12.18 -20.87
C ARG A 61 3.16 11.22 -20.27
N GLU A 62 2.46 10.46 -21.11
CA GLU A 62 1.49 9.44 -20.66
C GLU A 62 2.13 8.32 -19.81
N LEU A 63 3.40 7.99 -20.08
CA LEU A 63 4.19 7.03 -19.30
C LEU A 63 4.89 7.67 -18.08
N GLY A 64 4.65 8.94 -17.78
CA GLY A 64 5.19 9.64 -16.61
C GLY A 64 6.54 10.32 -16.81
N PHE A 65 7.03 10.43 -18.05
CA PHE A 65 8.31 11.07 -18.36
C PHE A 65 8.12 12.49 -18.90
N ALA A 66 9.03 13.40 -18.53
CA ALA A 66 8.99 14.77 -19.06
C ALA A 66 9.37 14.87 -20.54
N SER A 67 10.08 13.88 -21.10
CA SER A 67 10.50 13.85 -22.50
C SER A 67 10.84 12.43 -22.98
N TRP A 68 10.86 12.24 -24.31
CA TRP A 68 11.25 10.97 -24.93
C TRP A 68 12.69 10.54 -24.62
N PRO A 69 13.72 11.43 -24.60
CA PRO A 69 15.05 11.06 -24.15
C PRO A 69 15.11 10.55 -22.70
N LYS A 70 14.31 11.13 -21.79
CA LYS A 70 14.23 10.65 -20.40
C LYS A 70 13.60 9.26 -20.31
N LEU A 71 12.56 8.99 -21.10
CA LEU A 71 11.99 7.64 -21.23
C LEU A 71 13.05 6.65 -21.72
N LYS A 72 13.77 6.99 -22.80
CA LYS A 72 14.84 6.14 -23.34
C LYS A 72 15.92 5.87 -22.30
N ALA A 73 16.40 6.90 -21.61
CA ALA A 73 17.42 6.77 -20.58
C ALA A 73 16.95 5.88 -19.41
N HIS A 74 15.67 5.94 -19.04
CA HIS A 74 15.11 5.06 -18.01
C HIS A 74 15.10 3.59 -18.46
N VAL A 75 14.67 3.29 -19.69
CA VAL A 75 14.70 1.92 -20.24
C VAL A 75 16.14 1.40 -20.31
N GLU A 76 17.08 2.24 -20.74
CA GLU A 76 18.50 1.91 -20.78
C GLU A 76 19.08 1.68 -19.38
N ALA A 77 18.70 2.48 -18.38
CA ALA A 77 19.13 2.33 -16.99
C ALA A 77 18.63 1.02 -16.36
N ILE A 78 17.37 0.65 -16.59
CA ILE A 78 16.81 -0.64 -16.15
C ILE A 78 17.58 -1.79 -16.81
N THR A 79 17.75 -1.73 -18.14
CA THR A 79 18.47 -2.76 -18.89
C THR A 79 19.92 -2.88 -18.43
N PHE A 80 20.57 -1.76 -18.14
CA PHE A 80 21.94 -1.73 -17.65
C PHE A 80 22.03 -2.36 -16.25
N ALA A 81 21.17 -1.96 -15.32
CA ALA A 81 21.14 -2.49 -13.96
C ALA A 81 20.90 -4.01 -13.95
N ALA A 82 19.94 -4.49 -14.75
CA ALA A 82 19.65 -5.92 -14.87
C ALA A 82 20.81 -6.74 -15.46
N ARG A 83 21.62 -6.15 -16.35
CA ARG A 83 22.79 -6.82 -16.95
C ARG A 83 24.06 -6.72 -16.11
N HIS A 84 24.10 -5.80 -15.15
CA HIS A 84 25.28 -5.54 -14.33
C HIS A 84 24.88 -5.45 -12.84
N PRO A 85 24.31 -6.52 -12.26
CA PRO A 85 23.97 -6.53 -10.84
C PRO A 85 25.20 -6.22 -9.97
N ASP A 86 26.38 -6.66 -10.41
CA ASP A 86 27.65 -6.43 -9.71
C ASP A 86 28.15 -4.98 -9.73
N PHE A 87 27.63 -4.14 -10.64
CA PHE A 87 28.11 -2.76 -10.78
C PHE A 87 27.77 -1.90 -9.57
N ALA A 88 26.68 -2.23 -8.87
CA ALA A 88 26.23 -1.52 -7.67
C ALA A 88 26.12 -2.43 -6.43
N SER A 89 26.44 -3.72 -6.56
CA SER A 89 26.28 -4.72 -5.49
C SER A 89 27.18 -4.42 -4.30
N GLY A 90 28.43 -3.97 -4.49
CA GLY A 90 29.36 -3.81 -3.37
C GLY A 90 29.41 -5.11 -2.53
N ASP A 91 29.07 -5.02 -1.25
CA ASP A 91 28.89 -6.11 -0.30
C ASP A 91 27.44 -6.65 -0.20
N GLU A 92 26.63 -6.57 -1.28
CA GLU A 92 25.22 -7.02 -1.31
C GLU A 92 25.03 -8.44 -0.79
N ALA A 93 25.93 -9.37 -1.12
CA ALA A 93 25.83 -10.75 -0.66
C ALA A 93 25.90 -10.90 0.88
N ALA A 94 26.42 -9.90 1.59
CA ALA A 94 26.45 -9.84 3.06
C ALA A 94 25.24 -9.08 3.65
N CYS A 95 24.33 -8.58 2.80
CA CYS A 95 23.17 -7.80 3.20
C CYS A 95 22.05 -8.70 3.72
N LEU A 96 21.36 -8.22 4.76
CA LEU A 96 20.01 -8.67 5.09
C LEU A 96 18.99 -7.76 4.39
N HIS A 97 18.19 -8.31 3.50
CA HIS A 97 17.02 -7.64 2.94
C HIS A 97 15.80 -7.94 3.80
N LEU A 98 15.13 -6.89 4.30
CA LEU A 98 13.95 -7.02 5.15
C LEU A 98 12.75 -6.34 4.50
N ARG A 99 11.60 -7.02 4.51
CA ARG A 99 10.32 -6.51 3.98
C ARG A 99 9.14 -7.00 4.82
N CYS A 100 8.02 -6.27 4.73
CA CYS A 100 6.73 -6.58 5.32
C CYS A 100 6.03 -7.86 4.76
N GLY A 101 6.55 -8.41 3.66
CA GLY A 101 5.98 -9.51 2.89
C GLY A 101 7.06 -10.27 2.11
N ASN A 102 6.68 -11.34 1.42
CA ASN A 102 7.59 -12.21 0.65
C ASN A 102 7.42 -12.07 -0.89
N ASP A 103 6.60 -11.13 -1.32
CA ASP A 103 6.16 -10.91 -2.70
C ASP A 103 7.31 -10.53 -3.66
N ILE A 104 8.44 -10.05 -3.15
CA ILE A 104 9.63 -9.76 -3.96
C ILE A 104 10.76 -10.79 -3.79
N ALA A 105 10.63 -11.78 -2.90
CA ALA A 105 11.74 -12.67 -2.54
C ALA A 105 12.30 -13.39 -3.77
N HIS A 106 11.42 -14.01 -4.56
CA HIS A 106 11.82 -14.69 -5.80
C HIS A 106 12.31 -13.69 -6.87
N SER A 107 11.69 -12.52 -6.97
CA SER A 107 12.10 -11.49 -7.93
C SER A 107 13.49 -10.93 -7.62
N LEU A 108 13.88 -10.84 -6.35
CA LEU A 108 15.24 -10.49 -5.94
C LEU A 108 16.24 -11.57 -6.40
N GLU A 109 15.94 -12.84 -6.20
CA GLU A 109 16.78 -13.94 -6.70
C GLU A 109 16.97 -13.87 -8.22
N LEU A 110 15.88 -13.65 -8.97
CA LEU A 110 15.90 -13.49 -10.43
C LEU A 110 16.71 -12.26 -10.87
N ALA A 111 16.67 -11.18 -10.09
CA ALA A 111 17.44 -9.96 -10.31
C ALA A 111 18.93 -10.10 -9.92
N GLY A 112 19.35 -11.25 -9.39
CA GLY A 112 20.74 -11.58 -9.09
C GLY A 112 21.19 -11.29 -7.67
N PHE A 113 20.28 -10.90 -6.77
CA PHE A 113 20.58 -10.68 -5.35
C PHE A 113 20.95 -11.99 -4.67
N ARG A 114 21.94 -11.94 -3.77
CA ARG A 114 22.49 -13.09 -3.04
C ARG A 114 22.41 -12.93 -1.53
N GLY A 115 22.07 -11.73 -1.03
CA GLY A 115 21.89 -11.46 0.39
C GLY A 115 20.76 -12.29 1.04
N GLU A 116 20.78 -12.38 2.37
CA GLU A 116 19.72 -13.04 3.12
C GLU A 116 18.43 -12.23 2.95
N PHE A 117 17.33 -12.88 2.53
CA PHE A 117 16.00 -12.25 2.55
C PHE A 117 15.21 -12.73 3.76
N ARG A 118 14.63 -11.79 4.51
CA ARG A 118 13.72 -12.09 5.60
C ARG A 118 12.47 -11.22 5.53
N MET A 119 11.41 -11.75 6.12
CA MET A 119 10.11 -11.12 6.19
C MET A 119 9.75 -10.84 7.65
N PHE A 120 9.07 -9.72 7.89
CA PHE A 120 8.32 -9.44 9.12
C PHE A 120 6.88 -9.12 8.71
N ALA A 121 5.93 -10.03 8.94
CA ALA A 121 4.61 -9.98 8.32
C ALA A 121 3.48 -9.70 9.33
N ASP A 122 3.78 -9.20 10.53
CA ASP A 122 2.76 -8.75 11.47
C ASP A 122 1.98 -7.55 10.88
N PRO A 123 0.68 -7.69 10.58
CA PRO A 123 -0.09 -6.64 9.93
C PRO A 123 -0.51 -5.56 10.91
N LEU A 124 0.41 -4.64 11.19
CA LEU A 124 0.23 -3.55 12.16
C LEU A 124 -0.80 -2.51 11.73
N SER A 125 -1.24 -2.52 10.47
CA SER A 125 -2.34 -1.70 9.95
C SER A 125 -3.73 -2.22 10.39
N MET A 126 -3.81 -3.38 11.04
CA MET A 126 -5.06 -3.93 11.57
C MET A 126 -4.88 -4.64 12.92
N GLY A 127 -5.97 -4.72 13.66
CA GLY A 127 -5.97 -5.33 14.99
C GLY A 127 -5.36 -4.43 16.07
N PRO A 128 -5.30 -4.94 17.30
CA PRO A 128 -4.89 -4.17 18.46
C PRO A 128 -3.38 -3.87 18.43
N VAL A 129 -3.02 -2.60 18.58
CA VAL A 129 -1.64 -2.15 18.81
C VAL A 129 -1.55 -1.26 20.06
N PRO A 130 -1.90 -1.77 21.26
CA PRO A 130 -1.90 -0.98 22.50
C PRO A 130 -0.49 -0.77 23.07
N VAL A 131 -0.37 0.17 24.02
CA VAL A 131 0.81 0.28 24.89
C VAL A 131 0.82 -0.89 25.87
N LEU A 132 1.71 -1.87 25.64
CA LEU A 132 1.93 -3.04 26.50
C LEU A 132 3.44 -3.34 26.62
N PRO A 133 3.85 -4.09 27.67
CA PRO A 133 5.16 -4.74 27.68
C PRO A 133 5.36 -5.61 26.43
N GLU A 134 6.58 -5.66 25.92
CA GLU A 134 6.92 -6.27 24.63
C GLU A 134 6.46 -7.74 24.51
N GLU A 135 6.63 -8.55 25.55
CA GLU A 135 6.18 -9.94 25.55
C GLU A 135 4.65 -10.07 25.46
N SER A 136 3.91 -9.29 26.26
CA SER A 136 2.45 -9.26 26.22
C SER A 136 1.93 -8.73 24.88
N PHE A 137 2.63 -7.74 24.30
CA PHE A 137 2.33 -7.22 22.97
C PHE A 137 2.49 -8.31 21.90
N ARG A 138 3.62 -9.02 21.87
CA ARG A 138 3.87 -10.14 20.94
C ARG A 138 2.82 -11.25 21.07
N GLN A 139 2.44 -11.62 22.30
CA GLN A 139 1.37 -12.61 22.54
C GLN A 139 0.01 -12.14 22.00
N LEU A 140 -0.35 -10.88 22.25
CA LEU A 140 -1.59 -10.28 21.76
C LEU A 140 -1.62 -10.20 20.23
N ARG A 141 -0.51 -9.85 19.58
CA ARG A 141 -0.39 -9.85 18.11
C ARG A 141 -0.49 -11.26 17.52
N ALA A 142 0.17 -12.25 18.13
CA ALA A 142 0.07 -13.65 17.71
C ALA A 142 -1.37 -14.17 17.79
N ALA A 143 -2.09 -13.86 18.87
CA ALA A 143 -3.49 -14.24 19.05
C ALA A 143 -4.39 -13.57 18.01
N PHE A 144 -4.18 -12.28 17.75
CA PHE A 144 -4.90 -11.56 16.70
C PHE A 144 -4.67 -12.18 15.32
N VAL A 145 -3.42 -12.42 14.92
CA VAL A 145 -3.09 -13.04 13.63
C VAL A 145 -3.70 -14.44 13.50
N SER A 146 -3.65 -15.25 14.57
CA SER A 146 -4.29 -16.56 14.61
C SER A 146 -5.79 -16.47 14.32
N GLN A 147 -6.50 -15.60 15.05
CA GLN A 147 -7.94 -15.45 14.93
C GLN A 147 -8.36 -14.83 13.59
N ALA A 148 -7.68 -13.76 13.17
CA ALA A 148 -8.04 -13.00 11.97
C ALA A 148 -7.84 -13.81 10.70
N PHE A 149 -6.75 -14.57 10.59
CA PHE A 149 -6.37 -15.26 9.36
C PHE A 149 -6.57 -16.78 9.43
N ASP A 150 -7.26 -17.27 10.46
CA ASP A 150 -7.51 -18.70 10.70
C ASP A 150 -6.22 -19.54 10.68
N ILE A 151 -5.17 -19.00 11.32
CA ILE A 151 -3.87 -19.68 11.46
C ILE A 151 -3.86 -20.41 12.80
N PRO A 152 -3.42 -21.68 12.88
CA PRO A 152 -3.31 -22.39 14.16
C PRO A 152 -2.50 -21.57 15.18
N ALA A 153 -3.00 -21.45 16.41
CA ALA A 153 -2.40 -20.58 17.43
C ALA A 153 -0.91 -20.86 17.68
N ALA A 154 -0.51 -22.14 17.68
CA ALA A 154 0.89 -22.55 17.82
C ALA A 154 1.78 -22.09 16.64
N ASP A 155 1.22 -22.06 15.42
CA ASP A 155 1.94 -21.58 14.23
C ASP A 155 2.06 -20.06 14.24
N ALA A 156 0.98 -19.34 14.59
CA ALA A 156 1.01 -17.88 14.71
C ALA A 156 2.00 -17.43 15.79
N LEU A 157 2.02 -18.11 16.95
CA LEU A 157 2.97 -17.82 18.03
C LEU A 157 4.42 -18.09 17.61
N ARG A 158 4.67 -19.22 16.95
CA ARG A 158 6.02 -19.56 16.43
C ARG A 158 6.50 -18.51 15.43
N ARG A 159 5.68 -18.16 14.43
CA ARG A 159 5.99 -17.13 13.44
C ARG A 159 6.29 -15.79 14.10
N THR A 160 5.42 -15.33 14.99
CA THR A 160 5.62 -14.08 15.75
C THR A 160 6.94 -14.10 16.52
N ARG A 161 7.25 -15.20 17.23
CA ARG A 161 8.51 -15.31 17.97
C ARG A 161 9.72 -15.21 17.03
N ASP A 162 9.69 -15.93 15.92
CA ASP A 162 10.81 -15.99 14.98
C ASP A 162 11.02 -14.65 14.24
N GLU A 163 9.94 -13.96 13.89
CA GLU A 163 9.96 -12.63 13.25
C GLU A 163 10.44 -11.53 14.20
N TYR A 164 9.99 -11.53 15.46
CA TYR A 164 10.45 -10.53 16.43
C TYR A 164 11.88 -10.81 16.93
N ALA A 165 12.27 -12.09 17.05
CA ALA A 165 13.67 -12.45 17.34
C ALA A 165 14.63 -11.98 16.23
N LEU A 166 14.18 -11.97 14.98
CA LEU A 166 14.94 -11.35 13.89
C LEU A 166 15.13 -9.84 14.10
N LEU A 167 14.08 -9.12 14.52
CA LEU A 167 14.18 -7.69 14.83
C LEU A 167 15.19 -7.42 15.95
N ASP A 168 15.16 -8.23 17.00
CA ASP A 168 16.07 -8.14 18.15
C ASP A 168 17.55 -8.33 17.73
N GLN A 169 17.81 -9.02 16.61
CA GLN A 169 19.15 -9.29 16.08
C GLN A 169 19.64 -8.26 15.04
N LEU A 170 18.78 -7.35 14.56
CA LEU A 170 19.15 -6.38 13.53
C LEU A 170 20.37 -5.50 13.90
N PRO A 171 20.55 -5.03 15.16
CA PRO A 171 21.72 -4.23 15.53
C PRO A 171 23.06 -4.93 15.33
N GLU A 172 23.08 -6.26 15.34
CA GLU A 172 24.29 -7.08 15.17
C GLU A 172 24.63 -7.34 13.70
N ARG A 173 23.74 -6.95 12.77
CA ARG A 173 23.97 -7.11 11.33
C ARG A 173 24.87 -5.99 10.82
N GLN A 174 25.83 -6.35 9.97
CA GLN A 174 26.70 -5.38 9.31
C GLN A 174 25.92 -4.48 8.35
N ARG A 175 24.98 -5.06 7.60
CA ARG A 175 24.20 -4.35 6.59
C ARG A 175 22.76 -4.84 6.53
N VAL A 176 21.82 -3.91 6.63
CA VAL A 176 20.39 -4.15 6.54
C VAL A 176 19.80 -3.19 5.51
N VAL A 177 19.04 -3.73 4.54
CA VAL A 177 18.29 -2.95 3.57
C VAL A 177 16.81 -3.23 3.75
N LEU A 178 16.06 -2.17 4.05
CA LEU A 178 14.60 -2.20 4.15
C LEU A 178 13.99 -1.90 2.78
N TRP A 179 12.99 -2.67 2.37
CA TRP A 179 12.22 -2.45 1.14
C TRP A 179 10.80 -2.02 1.49
N CYS A 180 10.47 -0.76 1.24
CA CYS A 180 9.19 -0.15 1.63
C CYS A 180 8.47 0.58 0.50
N GLU A 181 7.15 0.63 0.62
CA GLU A 181 6.22 1.42 -0.19
C GLU A 181 5.63 2.59 0.60
N ALA A 182 4.80 3.38 -0.08
CA ALA A 182 4.19 4.58 0.47
C ALA A 182 3.03 4.30 1.43
N ASP A 183 2.57 3.07 1.54
CA ASP A 183 1.30 2.74 2.15
C ASP A 183 1.39 2.40 3.65
N ALA A 184 0.23 2.20 4.28
CA ALA A 184 0.15 1.99 5.73
C ALA A 184 0.75 0.65 6.21
N TYR A 185 0.71 -0.41 5.40
CA TYR A 185 1.31 -1.69 5.76
C TYR A 185 2.83 -1.57 5.81
N ASP A 186 3.43 -1.01 4.76
CA ASP A 186 4.88 -0.81 4.65
C ASP A 186 5.40 0.22 5.64
N GLN A 187 4.72 1.35 5.80
CA GLN A 187 5.19 2.42 6.70
C GLN A 187 5.05 2.05 8.18
N LEU A 188 4.03 1.26 8.57
CA LEU A 188 3.94 0.76 9.95
C LEU A 188 4.94 -0.38 10.22
N PHE A 189 5.26 -1.21 9.23
CA PHE A 189 6.41 -2.11 9.28
C PHE A 189 7.71 -1.33 9.52
N LEU A 190 7.97 -0.31 8.72
CA LEU A 190 9.16 0.53 8.83
C LEU A 190 9.26 1.19 10.21
N VAL A 191 8.16 1.80 10.68
CA VAL A 191 8.07 2.39 12.02
C VAL A 191 8.36 1.36 13.11
N ARG A 192 7.78 0.15 13.04
CA ARG A 192 8.02 -0.90 14.06
C ARG A 192 9.47 -1.34 14.11
N VAL A 193 10.09 -1.55 12.95
CA VAL A 193 11.50 -1.95 12.84
C VAL A 193 12.37 -0.87 13.45
N LEU A 194 12.25 0.38 13.00
CA LEU A 194 13.10 1.48 13.43
C LEU A 194 12.89 1.84 14.91
N ALA A 195 11.64 1.88 15.38
CA ALA A 195 11.33 2.16 16.78
C ALA A 195 11.84 1.06 17.73
N GLY A 196 11.94 -0.18 17.24
CA GLY A 196 12.46 -1.33 17.98
C GLY A 196 13.98 -1.40 18.09
N LEU A 197 14.73 -0.64 17.28
CA LEU A 197 16.18 -0.66 17.30
C LEU A 197 16.72 0.07 18.54
N PRO A 198 17.48 -0.60 19.44
CA PRO A 198 18.16 0.09 20.54
C PRO A 198 19.33 0.95 20.05
N ARG A 199 19.95 0.57 18.93
CA ARG A 199 21.04 1.27 18.24
C ARG A 199 20.98 0.96 16.75
N LEU A 200 21.56 1.83 15.93
CA LEU A 200 21.70 1.58 14.49
C LEU A 200 22.60 0.36 14.22
N PRO A 201 22.27 -0.48 13.22
CA PRO A 201 23.22 -1.34 12.54
C PRO A 201 24.36 -0.52 11.91
N GLU A 202 25.49 -1.15 11.57
CA GLU A 202 26.62 -0.45 10.94
C GLU A 202 26.21 0.24 9.63
N ARG A 203 25.39 -0.43 8.82
CA ARG A 203 24.75 0.14 7.62
C ARG A 203 23.28 -0.21 7.58
N LEU A 204 22.42 0.78 7.83
CA LEU A 204 20.98 0.68 7.63
C LEU A 204 20.58 1.54 6.44
N GLU A 205 20.02 0.93 5.42
CA GLU A 205 19.61 1.60 4.19
C GLU A 205 18.14 1.30 3.90
N LEU A 206 17.49 2.21 3.19
CA LEU A 206 16.09 2.13 2.81
C LEU A 206 15.94 2.31 1.30
N ILE A 207 15.27 1.35 0.67
CA ILE A 207 14.66 1.50 -0.65
C ILE A 207 13.18 1.80 -0.41
N GLU A 208 12.76 2.98 -0.81
CA GLU A 208 11.41 3.49 -0.58
C GLU A 208 10.89 4.14 -1.87
N THR A 209 9.70 3.74 -2.33
CA THR A 209 9.10 4.27 -3.55
C THR A 209 7.58 4.42 -3.45
N ASP A 210 7.06 5.52 -3.97
CA ASP A 210 5.62 5.79 -4.12
C ASP A 210 5.14 5.72 -5.58
N ARG A 211 6.07 5.58 -6.52
CA ARG A 211 5.79 5.58 -7.96
C ARG A 211 6.95 4.98 -8.74
N VAL A 212 6.61 4.36 -9.86
CA VAL A 212 7.60 3.90 -10.83
C VAL A 212 7.20 4.43 -12.22
N PRO A 213 8.07 5.16 -12.92
CA PRO A 213 7.79 5.58 -14.29
C PRO A 213 7.43 4.40 -15.19
N GLY A 214 6.46 4.57 -16.07
CA GLY A 214 5.91 3.48 -16.89
C GLY A 214 4.88 2.60 -16.17
N VAL A 215 4.67 2.75 -14.86
CA VAL A 215 3.56 2.13 -14.12
C VAL A 215 2.41 3.13 -14.01
N GLN A 216 1.24 2.78 -14.53
CA GLN A 216 0.08 3.68 -14.50
C GLN A 216 -0.53 3.80 -13.09
N ARG A 217 -0.64 2.69 -12.38
CA ARG A 217 -1.07 2.64 -10.98
C ARG A 217 -0.08 1.80 -10.20
N PHE A 218 0.64 2.44 -9.30
CA PHE A 218 1.58 1.77 -8.43
C PHE A 218 0.82 1.18 -7.24
N ILE A 219 0.68 -0.15 -7.22
CA ILE A 219 0.05 -0.88 -6.10
C ILE A 219 1.12 -1.31 -5.10
N GLY A 220 2.27 -1.77 -5.61
CA GLY A 220 3.42 -2.11 -4.78
C GLY A 220 4.60 -2.64 -5.59
N ILE A 221 5.76 -2.77 -4.96
CA ILE A 221 7.03 -3.28 -5.52
C ILE A 221 6.85 -4.74 -5.99
N GLY A 222 5.99 -5.53 -5.34
CA GLY A 222 5.65 -6.89 -5.77
C GLY A 222 5.10 -7.00 -7.20
N GLN A 223 4.57 -5.91 -7.76
CA GLN A 223 4.07 -5.89 -9.14
C GLN A 223 5.20 -5.72 -10.17
N LEU A 224 6.39 -5.28 -9.75
CA LEU A 224 7.47 -4.87 -10.64
C LEU A 224 8.22 -6.08 -11.19
N ALA A 225 8.69 -5.96 -12.43
CA ALA A 225 9.59 -6.96 -12.99
C ALA A 225 10.94 -6.98 -12.23
N PRO A 226 11.64 -8.13 -12.16
CA PRO A 226 12.94 -8.26 -11.48
C PRO A 226 13.95 -7.18 -11.87
N ASP A 227 14.04 -6.82 -13.15
CA ASP A 227 14.94 -5.79 -13.67
C ASP A 227 14.78 -4.43 -12.96
N LEU A 228 13.57 -4.12 -12.51
CA LEU A 228 13.29 -2.87 -11.79
C LEU A 228 13.81 -2.91 -10.35
N LEU A 229 13.92 -4.08 -9.73
CA LEU A 229 14.52 -4.21 -8.40
C LEU A 229 16.02 -3.91 -8.45
N ALA A 230 16.71 -4.39 -9.49
CA ALA A 230 18.10 -4.03 -9.76
C ALA A 230 18.26 -2.52 -10.01
N TRP A 231 17.27 -1.89 -10.69
CA TRP A 231 17.26 -0.44 -10.89
C TRP A 231 16.97 0.36 -9.61
N LEU A 232 16.15 -0.16 -8.69
CA LEU A 232 15.87 0.45 -7.39
C LEU A 232 17.07 0.35 -6.44
N TRP A 233 17.87 -0.71 -6.54
CA TRP A 233 19.03 -0.94 -5.68
C TRP A 233 19.95 0.27 -5.48
N PRO A 234 20.49 0.92 -6.52
CA PRO A 234 21.36 2.09 -6.35
C PRO A 234 20.66 3.34 -5.80
N GLN A 235 19.33 3.33 -5.67
CA GLN A 235 18.53 4.45 -5.14
C GLN A 235 18.31 4.36 -3.63
N ARG A 236 18.79 3.28 -2.99
CA ARG A 236 18.77 3.15 -1.53
C ARG A 236 19.44 4.35 -0.87
N ARG A 237 18.89 4.78 0.27
CA ARG A 237 19.44 5.88 1.07
C ARG A 237 19.79 5.40 2.47
N PRO A 238 20.87 5.89 3.09
CA PRO A 238 21.15 5.57 4.48
C PRO A 238 20.07 6.15 5.40
N LEU A 239 19.73 5.42 6.46
CA LEU A 239 18.93 5.90 7.57
C LEU A 239 19.83 6.20 8.77
N GLY A 240 19.55 7.31 9.45
CA GLY A 240 20.28 7.77 10.62
C GLY A 240 19.37 7.98 11.84
N GLU A 241 19.93 8.59 12.88
CA GLU A 241 19.24 8.81 14.16
C GLU A 241 17.93 9.61 14.04
N GLU A 242 17.85 10.56 13.11
CA GLU A 242 16.62 11.33 12.86
C GLU A 242 15.44 10.43 12.44
N ALA A 243 15.70 9.39 11.65
CA ALA A 243 14.67 8.43 11.24
C ALA A 243 14.22 7.55 12.42
N LEU A 244 15.14 7.17 13.32
CA LEU A 244 14.82 6.40 14.52
C LEU A 244 13.97 7.23 15.49
N LEU A 245 14.34 8.49 15.73
CA LEU A 245 13.58 9.39 16.59
C LEU A 245 12.16 9.59 16.06
N LEU A 246 12.03 9.88 14.76
CA LEU A 246 10.72 10.02 14.11
C LEU A 246 9.90 8.73 14.18
N ALA A 247 10.51 7.57 13.94
CA ALA A 247 9.83 6.29 14.06
C ALA A 247 9.35 6.00 15.48
N ARG A 248 10.15 6.32 16.51
CA ARG A 248 9.74 6.18 17.92
C ARG A 248 8.56 7.09 18.26
N GLU A 249 8.61 8.36 17.83
CA GLU A 249 7.47 9.28 17.99
C GLU A 249 6.20 8.74 17.31
N ALA A 250 6.34 8.25 16.07
CA ALA A 250 5.22 7.66 15.32
C ALA A 250 4.65 6.42 16.00
N TRP A 251 5.53 5.52 16.46
CA TRP A 251 5.13 4.29 17.14
C TRP A 251 4.44 4.56 18.48
N ASP A 252 4.97 5.50 19.26
CA ASP A 252 4.37 5.90 20.54
C ASP A 252 3.00 6.55 20.34
N ALA A 253 2.87 7.42 19.33
CA ALA A 253 1.61 8.05 18.97
C ALA A 253 0.57 7.04 18.45
N TYR A 254 0.97 6.13 17.56
CA TYR A 254 0.07 5.12 16.96
C TYR A 254 -0.49 4.15 17.99
N ARG A 255 0.25 3.88 19.07
CA ARG A 255 -0.16 2.97 20.16
C ARG A 255 -1.07 3.60 21.22
N GLN A 256 -1.26 4.92 21.19
CA GLN A 256 -2.09 5.58 22.19
C GLN A 256 -3.57 5.23 22.02
N PRO A 257 -4.35 5.16 23.12
CA PRO A 257 -5.81 5.05 23.05
C PRO A 257 -6.48 6.28 22.45
N SER A 258 -5.75 7.40 22.36
CA SER A 258 -6.19 8.61 21.66
C SER A 258 -5.39 8.83 20.38
N PRO A 259 -6.05 9.07 19.23
CA PRO A 259 -5.38 9.31 17.95
C PRO A 259 -4.87 10.74 17.76
N GLN A 260 -4.97 11.65 18.74
CA GLN A 260 -4.61 13.06 18.53
C GLN A 260 -3.12 13.29 18.22
N ALA A 261 -2.23 12.60 18.94
CA ALA A 261 -0.80 12.68 18.69
C ALA A 261 -0.48 12.14 17.28
N TRP A 262 -1.13 11.03 16.91
CA TRP A 262 -1.03 10.43 15.58
C TRP A 262 -1.54 11.40 14.49
N ALA A 263 -2.72 12.00 14.65
CA ALA A 263 -3.26 13.01 13.73
C ALA A 263 -2.35 14.23 13.59
N THR A 264 -1.77 14.68 14.70
CA THR A 264 -0.80 15.78 14.70
C THR A 264 0.42 15.42 13.85
N LEU A 265 0.96 14.21 13.99
CA LEU A 265 2.11 13.75 13.21
C LEU A 265 1.75 13.62 11.71
N ALA A 266 0.59 13.04 11.39
CA ALA A 266 0.09 12.87 10.02
C ALA A 266 -0.18 14.19 9.28
N SER A 267 -0.32 15.29 10.04
CA SER A 267 -0.54 16.63 9.49
C SER A 267 0.74 17.39 9.11
N LYS A 268 1.92 16.92 9.54
CA LYS A 268 3.20 17.61 9.40
C LYS A 268 4.11 16.92 8.39
N PRO A 269 5.06 17.64 7.76
CA PRO A 269 6.12 17.02 6.98
C PRO A 269 7.00 16.11 7.84
N THR A 270 7.36 14.95 7.29
CA THR A 270 8.22 13.94 7.94
C THR A 270 9.53 13.77 7.15
N PRO A 271 10.46 14.75 7.15
CA PRO A 271 11.59 14.77 6.20
C PRO A 271 12.52 13.56 6.27
N ALA A 272 12.70 12.93 7.44
CA ALA A 272 13.50 11.72 7.58
C ALA A 272 12.82 10.47 6.96
N LEU A 273 11.49 10.46 6.95
CA LEU A 273 10.62 9.41 6.39
C LEU A 273 9.48 10.05 5.56
N PRO A 274 9.76 10.54 4.34
CA PRO A 274 8.87 11.44 3.61
C PRO A 274 7.47 10.89 3.29
N LEU A 275 7.33 9.56 3.20
CA LEU A 275 6.05 8.91 2.88
C LEU A 275 5.19 8.65 4.12
N LEU A 276 5.78 8.69 5.32
CA LEU A 276 5.13 8.33 6.57
C LEU A 276 3.88 9.19 6.86
N GLY A 277 3.98 10.51 6.72
CA GLY A 277 2.86 11.41 7.03
C GLY A 277 1.59 11.09 6.21
N ASN A 278 1.75 10.79 4.92
CA ASN A 278 0.63 10.43 4.04
C ASN A 278 0.06 9.05 4.40
N ALA A 279 0.92 8.06 4.68
CA ALA A 279 0.49 6.73 5.11
C ALA A 279 -0.30 6.79 6.42
N LEU A 280 0.20 7.53 7.41
CA LEU A 280 -0.47 7.74 8.69
C LEU A 280 -1.80 8.47 8.52
N ARG A 281 -1.88 9.45 7.61
CA ARG A 281 -3.15 10.15 7.29
C ARG A 281 -4.17 9.22 6.64
N ARG A 282 -3.74 8.34 5.74
CA ARG A 282 -4.63 7.33 5.18
C ARG A 282 -5.08 6.34 6.24
N GLN A 283 -4.16 5.88 7.09
CA GLN A 283 -4.46 4.92 8.15
C GLN A 283 -5.39 5.52 9.22
N LEU A 284 -5.36 6.83 9.48
CA LEU A 284 -6.32 7.49 10.37
C LEU A 284 -7.75 7.28 9.90
N GLN A 285 -7.98 7.26 8.58
CA GLN A 285 -9.29 7.05 7.97
C GLN A 285 -9.83 5.62 8.15
N GLU A 286 -9.10 4.74 8.83
CA GLU A 286 -9.64 3.48 9.35
C GLU A 286 -10.44 3.67 10.66
N LEU A 287 -10.32 4.84 11.31
CA LEU A 287 -11.26 5.26 12.34
C LEU A 287 -12.64 5.56 11.71
N PRO A 288 -13.73 5.41 12.48
CA PRO A 288 -15.08 5.73 12.01
C PRO A 288 -15.20 7.21 11.66
N ASP A 289 -15.78 7.53 10.51
CA ASP A 289 -16.20 8.90 10.21
C ASP A 289 -17.36 9.34 11.10
N ALA A 290 -17.37 10.60 11.49
CA ALA A 290 -18.36 11.16 12.41
C ALA A 290 -19.80 11.10 11.88
N ARG A 291 -20.00 11.04 10.56
CA ARG A 291 -21.33 11.05 9.92
C ARG A 291 -21.91 9.65 9.83
N ASP A 292 -21.20 8.73 9.18
CA ASP A 292 -21.71 7.40 8.85
C ASP A 292 -21.11 6.28 9.70
N GLY A 293 -20.12 6.56 10.54
CA GLY A 293 -19.48 5.56 11.40
C GLY A 293 -18.72 4.48 10.64
N LEU A 294 -18.41 4.68 9.36
CA LEU A 294 -17.62 3.78 8.54
C LEU A 294 -16.16 4.24 8.50
N SER A 295 -15.24 3.29 8.42
CA SER A 295 -13.90 3.56 7.88
C SER A 295 -13.95 3.84 6.39
N LEU A 296 -12.90 4.47 5.86
CA LEU A 296 -12.77 4.70 4.43
C LEU A 296 -12.79 3.38 3.63
N THR A 297 -12.11 2.34 4.09
CA THR A 297 -12.13 1.03 3.42
C THR A 297 -13.55 0.45 3.34
N GLU A 298 -14.31 0.50 4.43
CA GLU A 298 -15.69 0.02 4.46
C GLU A 298 -16.59 0.88 3.54
N ARG A 299 -16.48 2.22 3.62
CA ARG A 299 -17.25 3.14 2.79
C ARG A 299 -17.00 2.92 1.30
N LEU A 300 -15.74 2.82 0.87
CA LEU A 300 -15.40 2.57 -0.53
C LEU A 300 -15.96 1.22 -0.99
N SER A 301 -15.86 0.19 -0.15
CA SER A 301 -16.34 -1.16 -0.48
C SER A 301 -17.86 -1.21 -0.62
N LEU A 302 -18.59 -0.63 0.35
CA LEU A 302 -20.04 -0.52 0.30
C LEU A 302 -20.49 0.35 -0.89
N GLY A 303 -19.76 1.43 -1.18
CA GLY A 303 -20.00 2.30 -2.35
C GLY A 303 -19.85 1.56 -3.68
N ILE A 304 -18.82 0.71 -3.84
CA ILE A 304 -18.66 -0.14 -5.02
C ILE A 304 -19.87 -1.07 -5.19
N VAL A 305 -20.35 -1.70 -4.12
CA VAL A 305 -21.54 -2.58 -4.17
C VAL A 305 -22.81 -1.79 -4.48
N ALA A 306 -22.96 -0.57 -3.94
CA ALA A 306 -24.07 0.33 -4.29
C ALA A 306 -24.10 0.68 -5.78
N GLU A 307 -22.95 1.01 -6.36
CA GLU A 307 -22.81 1.41 -7.76
C GLU A 307 -22.97 0.23 -8.74
N ARG A 308 -22.42 -0.93 -8.40
CA ARG A 308 -22.31 -2.09 -9.32
C ARG A 308 -23.47 -3.09 -9.17
N GLY A 309 -24.23 -3.03 -8.08
CA GLY A 309 -25.21 -4.05 -7.72
C GLY A 309 -24.59 -5.27 -7.07
N GLU A 310 -25.23 -6.44 -7.16
CA GLU A 310 -24.68 -7.68 -6.62
C GLU A 310 -23.47 -8.14 -7.45
N LEU A 311 -22.35 -8.43 -6.79
CA LEU A 311 -21.13 -8.91 -7.44
C LEU A 311 -20.26 -9.74 -6.48
N PRO A 312 -19.36 -10.60 -7.00
CA PRO A 312 -18.44 -11.37 -6.15
C PRO A 312 -17.54 -10.47 -5.29
N LEU A 313 -17.30 -10.87 -4.04
CA LEU A 313 -16.48 -10.09 -3.10
C LEU A 313 -15.05 -9.84 -3.62
N GLY A 314 -14.46 -10.78 -4.36
CA GLY A 314 -13.17 -10.60 -5.03
C GLY A 314 -13.19 -9.53 -6.13
N ARG A 315 -14.35 -9.26 -6.74
CA ARG A 315 -14.52 -8.16 -7.72
C ARG A 315 -14.63 -6.81 -7.02
N VAL A 316 -15.22 -6.76 -5.82
CA VAL A 316 -15.17 -5.57 -4.96
C VAL A 316 -13.73 -5.24 -4.60
N PHE A 317 -12.96 -6.22 -4.14
CA PHE A 317 -11.54 -6.06 -3.84
C PHE A 317 -10.73 -5.55 -5.06
N ALA A 318 -10.94 -6.17 -6.24
CA ALA A 318 -10.25 -5.77 -7.45
C ALA A 318 -10.57 -4.32 -7.85
N GLU A 319 -11.83 -3.89 -7.79
CA GLU A 319 -12.23 -2.51 -8.06
C GLU A 319 -11.64 -1.54 -7.03
N LEU A 320 -11.67 -1.91 -5.74
CA LEU A 320 -11.09 -1.12 -4.65
C LEU A 320 -9.62 -0.85 -4.93
N MET A 321 -8.83 -1.91 -5.11
CA MET A 321 -7.39 -1.83 -5.25
C MET A 321 -6.94 -1.24 -6.59
N THR A 322 -7.72 -1.38 -7.66
CA THR A 322 -7.35 -0.88 -8.99
C THR A 322 -7.83 0.54 -9.26
N HIS A 323 -8.89 1.01 -8.59
CA HIS A 323 -9.56 2.25 -9.00
C HIS A 323 -10.01 3.18 -7.89
N ARG A 324 -10.25 2.70 -6.66
CA ARG A 324 -10.92 3.52 -5.62
C ARG A 324 -10.01 3.87 -4.46
N GLU A 325 -9.17 2.95 -4.01
CA GLU A 325 -8.27 3.16 -2.87
C GLU A 325 -7.20 4.21 -3.22
N PRO A 326 -7.13 5.36 -2.51
CA PRO A 326 -6.14 6.40 -2.79
C PRO A 326 -4.69 5.94 -2.54
N LEU A 327 -4.47 5.05 -1.57
CA LEU A 327 -3.15 4.55 -1.21
C LEU A 327 -3.23 3.04 -0.90
N PRO A 328 -3.15 2.18 -1.93
CA PRO A 328 -3.36 0.74 -1.81
C PRO A 328 -2.40 0.07 -0.83
N TYR A 329 -2.94 -0.70 0.13
CA TYR A 329 -2.13 -1.45 1.12
C TYR A 329 -2.68 -2.85 1.47
N LEU A 330 -3.91 -3.16 1.04
CA LEU A 330 -4.61 -4.36 1.49
C LEU A 330 -4.22 -5.58 0.66
N GLY A 331 -3.80 -6.65 1.34
CA GLY A 331 -3.91 -8.00 0.80
C GLY A 331 -5.36 -8.46 0.72
N ASP A 332 -5.64 -9.45 -0.13
CA ASP A 332 -6.98 -10.03 -0.31
C ASP A 332 -7.53 -10.64 0.99
N LEU A 333 -6.69 -11.34 1.76
CA LEU A 333 -7.05 -11.87 3.07
C LEU A 333 -7.33 -10.76 4.09
N MET A 334 -6.54 -9.67 4.09
CA MET A 334 -6.81 -8.53 4.97
C MET A 334 -8.16 -7.88 4.64
N PHE A 335 -8.44 -7.70 3.34
CA PHE A 335 -9.73 -7.21 2.89
C PHE A 335 -10.88 -8.13 3.33
N HIS A 336 -10.73 -9.45 3.16
CA HIS A 336 -11.73 -10.41 3.59
C HIS A 336 -12.02 -10.30 5.10
N VAL A 337 -10.99 -10.16 5.93
CA VAL A 337 -11.13 -9.94 7.38
C VAL A 337 -11.88 -8.65 7.68
N LEU A 338 -11.55 -7.54 7.01
CA LEU A 338 -12.23 -6.25 7.20
C LEU A 338 -13.70 -6.29 6.77
N MET A 339 -14.06 -7.15 5.82
CA MET A 339 -15.45 -7.31 5.38
C MET A 339 -16.28 -8.19 6.32
N ARG A 340 -15.66 -9.08 7.12
CA ARG A 340 -16.41 -10.01 7.98
C ARG A 340 -17.35 -9.31 8.96
N PRO A 341 -16.95 -8.26 9.70
CA PRO A 341 -17.87 -7.56 10.60
C PRO A 341 -19.12 -7.00 9.90
N LEU A 342 -19.01 -6.60 8.63
CA LEU A 342 -20.13 -6.07 7.85
C LEU A 342 -21.12 -7.14 7.39
N ILE A 343 -20.69 -8.40 7.33
CA ILE A 343 -21.47 -9.54 6.83
C ILE A 343 -22.00 -10.39 7.99
N ASP A 344 -21.19 -10.61 9.02
CA ASP A 344 -21.46 -11.56 10.12
C ASP A 344 -22.12 -10.90 11.34
N SER A 345 -22.27 -9.56 11.35
CA SER A 345 -22.99 -8.87 12.43
C SER A 345 -24.46 -9.32 12.48
N PRO A 346 -25.10 -9.37 13.67
CA PRO A 346 -26.54 -9.58 13.80
C PRO A 346 -27.38 -8.59 12.98
N THR A 347 -26.85 -7.40 12.73
CA THR A 347 -27.41 -6.36 11.86
C THR A 347 -26.45 -6.09 10.69
N PRO A 348 -26.42 -6.97 9.67
CA PRO A 348 -25.40 -6.93 8.63
C PRO A 348 -25.66 -5.79 7.63
N LEU A 349 -24.59 -5.18 7.13
CA LEU A 349 -24.62 -4.17 6.07
C LEU A 349 -24.54 -4.81 4.68
N LEU A 350 -23.93 -5.99 4.60
CA LEU A 350 -23.81 -6.81 3.40
C LEU A 350 -24.43 -8.19 3.62
N VAL A 351 -25.07 -8.72 2.58
CA VAL A 351 -25.47 -10.14 2.54
C VAL A 351 -24.56 -10.85 1.55
N GLU A 352 -23.92 -11.91 2.02
CA GLU A 352 -23.12 -12.83 1.21
C GLU A 352 -23.97 -14.05 0.82
N ALA A 353 -23.99 -14.38 -0.47
CA ALA A 353 -24.68 -15.54 -1.01
C ALA A 353 -23.67 -16.66 -1.35
N GLU A 354 -24.20 -17.86 -1.63
CA GLU A 354 -23.42 -18.98 -2.17
C GLU A 354 -22.19 -19.36 -1.32
N GLN A 355 -22.37 -19.51 0.00
CA GLN A 355 -21.28 -19.79 0.94
C GLN A 355 -20.46 -21.06 0.65
N HIS A 356 -20.97 -21.96 -0.20
CA HIS A 356 -20.26 -23.14 -0.69
C HIS A 356 -19.10 -22.80 -1.64
N LEU A 357 -19.07 -21.60 -2.22
CA LEU A 357 -17.99 -21.13 -3.08
C LEU A 357 -16.79 -20.60 -2.27
N PRO A 358 -15.61 -20.51 -2.89
CA PRO A 358 -14.51 -19.71 -2.33
C PRO A 358 -14.95 -18.26 -2.09
N TRP A 359 -14.50 -17.64 -1.00
CA TRP A 359 -14.97 -16.30 -0.59
C TRP A 359 -14.86 -15.23 -1.70
N THR A 360 -13.82 -15.31 -2.53
CA THR A 360 -13.60 -14.38 -3.65
C THR A 360 -14.70 -14.43 -4.71
N GLN A 361 -15.42 -15.54 -4.81
CA GLN A 361 -16.47 -15.79 -5.80
C GLN A 361 -17.87 -15.58 -5.23
N ARG A 362 -18.01 -15.45 -3.90
CA ARG A 362 -19.30 -15.29 -3.23
C ARG A 362 -19.91 -13.93 -3.58
N PRO A 363 -21.12 -13.88 -4.15
CA PRO A 363 -21.80 -12.62 -4.43
C PRO A 363 -22.15 -11.90 -3.14
N VAL A 364 -21.93 -10.59 -3.11
CA VAL A 364 -22.36 -9.70 -2.03
C VAL A 364 -23.28 -8.61 -2.53
N ARG A 365 -24.26 -8.25 -1.72
CA ARG A 365 -25.18 -7.13 -1.97
C ARG A 365 -25.46 -6.33 -0.70
N LEU A 366 -25.80 -5.06 -0.85
CA LEU A 366 -26.20 -4.20 0.28
C LEU A 366 -27.56 -4.62 0.87
N THR A 367 -27.62 -4.62 2.20
CA THR A 367 -28.90 -4.66 2.93
C THR A 367 -29.59 -3.30 2.88
N ALA A 368 -30.84 -3.23 3.35
CA ALA A 368 -31.50 -1.94 3.53
C ALA A 368 -30.73 -1.08 4.55
N LEU A 369 -30.25 -1.69 5.64
CA LEU A 369 -29.41 -1.03 6.63
C LEU A 369 -28.09 -0.54 6.04
N GLY A 370 -27.41 -1.35 5.21
CA GLY A 370 -26.18 -0.94 4.51
C GLY A 370 -26.37 0.31 3.65
N ARG A 371 -27.54 0.44 2.99
CA ARG A 371 -27.90 1.67 2.25
C ARG A 371 -28.14 2.87 3.17
N GLN A 372 -28.81 2.68 4.30
CA GLN A 372 -29.06 3.74 5.29
C GLN A 372 -27.75 4.24 5.92
N VAL A 373 -26.83 3.33 6.23
CA VAL A 373 -25.50 3.68 6.77
C VAL A 373 -24.71 4.47 5.73
N LEU A 374 -24.63 4.00 4.48
CA LEU A 374 -23.97 4.76 3.39
C LEU A 374 -24.58 6.15 3.15
N ALA A 375 -25.87 6.32 3.41
CA ALA A 375 -26.57 7.61 3.31
C ALA A 375 -26.38 8.50 4.55
N GLY A 376 -25.70 8.03 5.60
CA GLY A 376 -25.52 8.75 6.86
C GLY A 376 -26.78 8.80 7.76
N GLU A 377 -27.79 8.00 7.45
CA GLU A 377 -29.05 7.91 8.23
C GLU A 377 -28.91 7.04 9.49
N ARG A 378 -27.89 6.20 9.51
CA ARG A 378 -27.52 5.29 10.60
C ARG A 378 -26.01 5.32 10.77
N HIS A 379 -25.56 5.24 12.02
CA HIS A 379 -24.13 5.18 12.33
C HIS A 379 -23.65 3.73 12.29
N GLY A 380 -22.71 3.43 11.38
CA GLY A 380 -22.26 2.11 11.00
C GLY A 380 -21.63 1.33 12.14
N LEU A 381 -20.71 1.95 12.89
CA LEU A 381 -20.07 1.29 14.05
C LEU A 381 -21.09 0.79 15.07
N ASP A 382 -22.20 1.51 15.27
CA ASP A 382 -23.25 1.12 16.23
C ASP A 382 -24.08 -0.09 15.74
N GLN A 383 -23.93 -0.48 14.48
CA GLN A 383 -24.58 -1.66 13.88
C GLN A 383 -23.67 -2.91 13.89
N LEU A 384 -22.41 -2.76 14.31
CA LEU A 384 -21.47 -3.88 14.38
C LEU A 384 -21.52 -4.50 15.78
N ALA A 385 -21.21 -5.79 15.89
CA ALA A 385 -21.18 -6.49 17.18
C ALA A 385 -19.76 -6.63 17.76
N ALA A 386 -18.74 -6.57 16.90
CA ALA A 386 -17.37 -6.83 17.30
C ALA A 386 -16.65 -5.53 17.70
N GLU A 387 -15.80 -5.65 18.72
CA GLU A 387 -14.78 -4.65 18.99
C GLU A 387 -13.82 -4.55 17.80
N ARG A 388 -13.43 -3.31 17.47
CA ARG A 388 -12.44 -3.02 16.43
C ARG A 388 -11.28 -2.23 17.02
N TRP A 389 -10.11 -2.42 16.46
CA TRP A 389 -8.92 -1.64 16.81
C TRP A 389 -8.34 -0.97 15.57
N VAL A 390 -7.87 0.26 15.76
CA VAL A 390 -7.11 1.02 14.78
C VAL A 390 -5.88 1.56 15.51
N GLY A 391 -4.75 0.88 15.33
CA GLY A 391 -3.59 1.10 16.19
C GLY A 391 -3.93 0.85 17.67
N GLY A 392 -3.61 1.82 18.52
CA GLY A 392 -3.94 1.81 19.95
C GLY A 392 -5.39 2.22 20.27
N VAL A 393 -6.16 2.69 19.28
CA VAL A 393 -7.53 3.15 19.50
C VAL A 393 -8.48 1.95 19.51
N ARG A 394 -9.13 1.76 20.65
CA ARG A 394 -10.14 0.72 20.87
C ARG A 394 -11.53 1.26 20.58
N LEU A 395 -12.25 0.62 19.67
CA LEU A 395 -13.60 0.99 19.24
C LEU A 395 -14.58 -0.09 19.67
N ARG A 396 -15.61 0.31 20.42
CA ARG A 396 -16.65 -0.60 20.89
C ARG A 396 -18.02 -0.05 20.49
N PRO A 397 -18.82 -0.82 19.74
CA PRO A 397 -20.19 -0.44 19.40
C PRO A 397 -21.00 -0.03 20.64
N GLY A 398 -21.73 1.08 20.56
CA GLY A 398 -22.56 1.60 21.66
C GLY A 398 -21.80 2.18 22.86
N GLN A 399 -20.49 2.41 22.76
CA GLN A 399 -19.70 3.14 23.76
C GLN A 399 -19.14 4.43 23.15
N PRO A 400 -18.83 5.45 23.97
CA PRO A 400 -18.08 6.62 23.52
C PRO A 400 -16.78 6.21 22.82
N HIS A 401 -16.48 6.84 21.69
CA HIS A 401 -15.32 6.48 20.86
C HIS A 401 -14.79 7.66 20.03
N TRP A 402 -13.57 7.51 19.51
CA TRP A 402 -12.99 8.46 18.56
C TRP A 402 -13.57 8.27 17.16
N THR A 403 -13.94 9.37 16.53
CA THR A 403 -14.34 9.47 15.12
C THR A 403 -13.46 10.49 14.39
N LEU A 404 -13.58 10.57 13.07
CA LEU A 404 -12.97 11.62 12.25
C LEU A 404 -14.02 12.55 11.67
N ASP A 405 -13.75 13.86 11.72
CA ASP A 405 -14.52 14.84 10.96
C ASP A 405 -14.05 14.96 9.50
N ASP A 406 -14.73 15.81 8.73
CA ASP A 406 -14.46 16.03 7.30
C ASP A 406 -13.05 16.57 7.01
N ASP A 407 -12.40 17.17 8.01
CA ASP A 407 -11.01 17.68 7.95
C ASP A 407 -9.99 16.64 8.44
N LEU A 408 -10.42 15.38 8.63
CA LEU A 408 -9.64 14.28 9.18
C LEU A 408 -9.09 14.58 10.58
N GLN A 409 -9.80 15.39 11.37
CA GLN A 409 -9.44 15.66 12.76
C GLN A 409 -10.19 14.69 13.70
N PRO A 410 -9.49 14.09 14.68
CA PRO A 410 -10.15 13.28 15.69
C PRO A 410 -11.17 14.07 16.52
N ARG A 411 -12.37 13.51 16.63
CA ARG A 411 -13.44 14.00 17.50
C ARG A 411 -13.88 12.89 18.44
N TRP A 412 -14.20 13.28 19.67
CA TRP A 412 -14.79 12.36 20.62
C TRP A 412 -16.31 12.34 20.39
N ARG A 413 -16.88 11.16 20.22
CA ARG A 413 -18.32 10.92 20.13
C ARG A 413 -18.75 10.25 21.43
N ASP A 414 -19.67 10.89 22.15
CA ASP A 414 -20.27 10.38 23.39
C ASP A 414 -21.34 9.32 23.14
#